data_AF-A0A1W1EB87-F1
#
_entry.id   AF-A0A1W1EB87-F1
#
_cell.length_a   1.000
_cell.length_b   1.000
_cell.length_c   1.000
_cell.angle_alpha   90.00
_cell.angle_beta   90.00
_cell.angle_gamma   90.00
#
_symmetry.space_group_name_H-M   'P 1'
#
loop_
_entity.id
_entity.type
_entity.pdbx_description
1 polymer ?
#
loop_
_entity_poly.entity_id
_entity_poly.type
_entity_poly.pdbx_seq_one_letter_code
_entity_poly.pdbx_strand_id
1 'polypeptide(L)'
;MGQAALGIEIVSDNDRVREIVMTLNDEKSFLCTKLERDFVSAIGAGCSAPVAVNAVISENEITVKAMLGYPDGTNIMHRELTANIDECELLGLQLAEDMIADGAIDILEKAEEIAFKDEMPERL
;
A
#
# COMPACT_ATOMS: atom_id res chain seq x y z
N MET A 1 -0.88 -3.18 -0.69
CA MET A 1 -0.64 -3.28 -2.15
C MET A 1 0.62 -4.10 -2.38
N GLY A 2 1.16 -4.17 -3.59
CA GLY A 2 2.28 -5.06 -3.94
C GLY A 2 2.30 -5.37 -5.43
N GLN A 3 2.11 -4.35 -6.27
CA GLN A 3 1.96 -4.55 -7.71
C GLN A 3 3.20 -5.24 -8.27
N ALA A 4 2.99 -6.26 -9.12
CA ALA A 4 4.03 -7.13 -9.68
C ALA A 4 4.76 -8.05 -8.67
N ALA A 5 4.46 -7.99 -7.38
CA ALA A 5 4.91 -8.98 -6.41
C ALA A 5 4.05 -10.27 -6.49
N LEU A 6 4.70 -11.43 -6.34
CA LEU A 6 4.02 -12.71 -6.21
C LEU A 6 4.03 -13.13 -4.74
N GLY A 7 2.84 -13.25 -4.15
CA GLY A 7 2.66 -13.83 -2.81
C GLY A 7 2.38 -15.33 -2.91
N ILE A 8 3.01 -16.12 -2.04
CA ILE A 8 2.73 -17.55 -1.89
C ILE A 8 2.06 -17.76 -0.53
N GLU A 9 0.81 -18.22 -0.54
CA GLU A 9 0.06 -18.58 0.66
C GLU A 9 0.21 -20.07 0.97
N ILE A 10 0.44 -20.41 2.23
CA ILE A 10 0.62 -21.78 2.70
C ILE A 10 -0.19 -22.03 3.97
N VAL A 11 -0.48 -23.30 4.26
CA VAL A 11 -1.05 -23.68 5.56
C VAL A 11 -0.02 -23.41 6.66
N SER A 12 -0.41 -22.68 7.70
CA SER A 12 0.50 -22.11 8.71
C SER A 12 1.35 -23.15 9.44
N ASP A 13 0.79 -24.34 9.69
CA ASP A 13 1.42 -25.43 10.45
C ASP A 13 2.21 -26.43 9.59
N ASN A 14 2.46 -26.11 8.31
CA ASN A 14 3.23 -26.96 7.41
C ASN A 14 4.69 -26.49 7.27
N ASP A 15 5.54 -26.85 8.24
CA ASP A 15 6.95 -26.44 8.29
C ASP A 15 7.75 -26.84 7.04
N ARG A 16 7.46 -28.01 6.46
CA ARG A 16 8.14 -28.47 5.25
C ARG A 16 7.84 -27.54 4.07
N VAL A 17 6.59 -27.11 3.91
CA VAL A 17 6.22 -26.17 2.84
C VAL A 17 6.79 -24.79 3.14
N ARG A 18 6.78 -24.36 4.41
CA ARG A 18 7.41 -23.11 4.86
C ARG A 18 8.87 -23.03 4.45
N GLU A 19 9.65 -24.08 4.73
CA GLU A 19 11.07 -24.14 4.37
C GLU A 19 11.27 -23.97 2.85
N ILE A 20 10.47 -24.66 2.03
CA ILE A 20 10.55 -24.57 0.57
C ILE A 20 10.23 -23.15 0.08
N VAL A 21 9.14 -22.54 0.52
CA VAL A 21 8.74 -21.21 0.03
C VAL A 21 9.70 -20.12 0.49
N MET A 22 10.33 -20.27 1.66
CA MET A 22 11.36 -19.32 2.13
C MET A 22 12.59 -19.29 1.24
N THR A 23 12.88 -20.37 0.48
CA THR A 23 13.95 -20.35 -0.53
C THR A 23 13.65 -19.46 -1.73
N LEU A 24 12.38 -19.12 -1.95
CA LEU A 24 11.92 -18.26 -3.05
C LEU A 24 11.76 -16.80 -2.61
N ASN A 25 11.89 -16.50 -1.32
CA ASN A 25 11.63 -15.18 -0.77
C ASN A 25 12.77 -14.22 -1.08
N ASP A 26 12.46 -13.12 -1.76
CA ASP A 26 13.36 -11.97 -1.86
C ASP A 26 13.08 -11.00 -0.71
N GLU A 27 14.04 -10.80 0.18
CA GLU A 27 13.88 -10.01 1.41
C GLU A 27 13.51 -8.55 1.11
N LYS A 28 14.07 -7.97 0.05
CA LYS A 28 13.79 -6.58 -0.35
C LYS A 28 12.36 -6.42 -0.83
N SER A 29 11.93 -7.30 -1.73
CA SER A 29 10.55 -7.31 -2.25
C SER A 29 9.55 -7.59 -1.13
N PHE A 30 9.87 -8.50 -0.21
CA PHE A 30 9.06 -8.77 0.97
C PHE A 30 8.89 -7.52 1.83
N LEU A 31 9.99 -6.84 2.16
CA LEU A 31 9.97 -5.64 3.00
C LEU A 31 9.16 -4.50 2.35
N CYS A 32 9.44 -4.18 1.09
CA CYS A 32 8.67 -3.18 0.34
C CYS A 32 7.17 -3.50 0.32
N THR A 33 6.82 -4.74 -0.06
CA THR A 33 5.42 -5.17 -0.15
C THR A 33 4.76 -5.17 1.23
N LYS A 34 5.47 -5.54 2.29
CA LYS A 34 4.95 -5.48 3.66
C LYS A 34 4.53 -4.05 4.01
N LEU A 35 5.40 -3.06 3.83
CA LEU A 35 5.08 -1.68 4.16
C LEU A 35 3.91 -1.13 3.32
N GLU A 36 3.85 -1.47 2.03
CA GLU A 36 2.72 -1.13 1.16
C GLU A 36 1.41 -1.80 1.60
N ARG A 37 1.47 -3.01 2.17
CA ARG A 37 0.29 -3.71 2.71
C ARG A 37 -0.14 -3.15 4.04
N ASP A 38 0.80 -2.84 4.92
CA ASP A 38 0.55 -2.23 6.23
C ASP A 38 -0.16 -0.87 6.05
N PHE A 39 0.32 -0.04 5.12
CA PHE A 39 -0.35 1.22 4.75
C PHE A 39 -1.80 1.00 4.29
N VAL A 40 -2.01 0.13 3.30
CA VAL A 40 -3.37 -0.11 2.75
C VAL A 40 -4.30 -0.72 3.78
N SER A 41 -3.79 -1.62 4.63
CA SER A 41 -4.57 -2.22 5.70
C SER A 41 -5.01 -1.20 6.75
N ALA A 42 -4.17 -0.20 7.04
CA ALA A 42 -4.48 0.86 8.00
C ALA A 42 -5.45 1.90 7.44
N ILE A 43 -5.32 2.27 6.16
CA ILE A 43 -6.26 3.17 5.48
C ILE A 43 -7.66 2.56 5.37
N GLY A 44 -7.76 1.23 5.27
CA GLY A 44 -9.06 0.54 5.16
C GLY A 44 -9.77 0.75 3.81
N ALA A 45 -9.05 1.22 2.80
CA ALA A 45 -9.56 1.45 1.46
C ALA A 45 -9.99 0.13 0.78
N GLY A 46 -11.16 0.14 0.15
CA GLY A 46 -11.63 -0.97 -0.70
C GLY A 46 -10.79 -1.12 -1.98
N CYS A 47 -10.88 -2.27 -2.65
CA CYS A 47 -10.11 -2.54 -3.89
C CYS A 47 -10.37 -1.54 -5.05
N SER A 48 -11.49 -0.83 -5.02
CA SER A 48 -11.88 0.18 -6.01
C SER A 48 -11.50 1.61 -5.62
N ALA A 49 -10.97 1.83 -4.42
CA ALA A 49 -10.63 3.16 -3.97
C ALA A 49 -9.39 3.70 -4.74
N PRO A 50 -9.40 4.98 -5.15
CA PRO A 50 -8.28 5.62 -5.84
C PRO A 50 -7.11 5.91 -4.88
N VAL A 51 -6.43 4.85 -4.48
CA VAL A 51 -5.26 4.85 -3.58
C VAL A 51 -4.07 4.23 -4.30
N ALA A 52 -2.90 4.81 -4.12
CA ALA A 52 -1.63 4.25 -4.54
C ALA A 52 -0.63 4.29 -3.38
N VAL A 53 0.21 3.26 -3.31
CA VAL A 53 1.37 3.23 -2.41
C VAL A 53 2.52 2.50 -3.09
N ASN A 54 3.74 2.96 -2.86
CA ASN A 54 4.96 2.37 -3.39
C ASN A 54 6.10 2.51 -2.38
N ALA A 55 6.78 1.41 -2.06
CA ALA A 55 7.97 1.41 -1.22
C ALA A 55 9.23 1.10 -2.05
N VAL A 56 10.26 1.94 -1.93
CA VAL A 56 11.53 1.80 -2.66
C VAL A 56 12.69 1.78 -1.68
N ILE A 57 13.55 0.76 -1.80
CA ILE A 57 14.82 0.69 -1.08
C ILE A 57 15.92 1.34 -1.94
N SER A 58 16.67 2.25 -1.35
CA SER A 58 17.88 2.83 -1.92
C SER A 58 19.00 2.79 -0.88
N GLU A 59 20.08 2.08 -1.19
CA GLU A 59 21.20 1.86 -0.26
C GLU A 59 20.73 1.27 1.09
N ASN A 60 20.75 2.08 2.15
CA ASN A 60 20.38 1.69 3.51
C ASN A 60 19.10 2.38 4.02
N GLU A 61 18.34 2.99 3.10
CA GLU A 61 17.09 3.67 3.40
C GLU A 61 15.95 3.06 2.57
N ILE A 62 14.75 3.19 3.11
CA ILE A 62 13.51 2.86 2.42
C ILE A 62 12.57 4.05 2.48
N THR A 63 12.03 4.41 1.32
CA THR A 63 11.03 5.47 1.18
C THR A 63 9.69 4.85 0.81
N VAL A 64 8.65 5.15 1.58
CA VAL A 64 7.27 4.78 1.27
C VAL A 64 6.52 6.03 0.83
N LYS A 65 5.96 5.99 -0.37
CA LYS A 65 5.17 7.07 -0.95
C LYS A 65 3.74 6.62 -1.11
N ALA A 66 2.80 7.49 -0.75
CA ALA A 66 1.38 7.23 -0.92
C ALA A 66 0.66 8.42 -1.52
N MET A 67 -0.40 8.11 -2.27
CA MET A 67 -1.28 9.08 -2.89
C MET A 67 -2.72 8.58 -2.83
N LEU A 68 -3.66 9.49 -2.59
CA LEU A 68 -5.09 9.27 -2.74
C LEU A 68 -5.77 10.53 -3.26
N GLY A 69 -6.91 10.41 -3.93
CA GLY A 69 -7.60 11.56 -4.50
C GLY A 69 -8.88 11.16 -5.22
N TYR A 70 -9.50 12.08 -5.95
CA TYR A 70 -10.69 11.76 -6.71
C TYR A 70 -10.35 11.05 -8.04
N PRO A 71 -11.25 10.23 -8.59
CA PRO A 71 -11.02 9.52 -9.86
C PRO A 71 -10.78 10.45 -11.07
N ASP A 72 -11.26 11.69 -11.00
CA ASP A 72 -11.06 12.73 -12.01
C ASP A 72 -9.69 13.43 -11.93
N GLY A 73 -8.84 13.03 -10.97
CA GLY A 73 -7.52 13.62 -10.74
C GLY A 73 -7.53 14.89 -9.90
N THR A 74 -8.65 15.24 -9.25
CA THR A 74 -8.72 16.37 -8.31
C THR A 74 -8.59 15.92 -6.85
N ASN A 75 -8.47 16.88 -5.92
CA ASN A 75 -8.41 16.62 -4.47
C ASN A 75 -7.37 15.57 -4.07
N ILE A 76 -6.18 15.65 -4.68
CA ILE A 76 -5.09 14.71 -4.44
C ILE A 76 -4.37 15.06 -3.13
N MET A 77 -4.26 14.08 -2.25
CA MET A 77 -3.37 14.04 -1.11
C MET A 77 -2.19 13.13 -1.43
N HIS A 78 -0.97 13.60 -1.14
CA HIS A 78 0.26 12.84 -1.33
C HIS A 78 1.18 13.05 -0.13
N ARG A 79 1.82 11.98 0.33
CA ARG A 79 2.81 12.01 1.40
C ARG A 79 3.88 10.95 1.16
N GLU A 80 5.08 11.20 1.65
CA GLU A 80 6.17 10.23 1.68
C GLU A 80 6.86 10.26 3.04
N LEU A 81 7.35 9.10 3.48
CA LEU A 81 8.23 8.96 4.64
C LEU A 81 9.46 8.14 4.24
N THR A 82 10.61 8.48 4.81
CA THR A 82 11.87 7.75 4.63
C THR A 82 12.42 7.36 5.99
N ALA A 83 12.92 6.14 6.11
CA ALA A 83 13.62 5.67 7.30
C ALA A 83 14.80 4.78 6.92
N ASN A 84 15.69 4.57 7.87
CA ASN A 84 16.70 3.53 7.76
C ASN A 84 16.02 2.15 7.70
N ILE A 85 16.59 1.19 6.97
CA ILE A 85 16.05 -0.18 6.88
C ILE A 85 15.86 -0.80 8.27
N ASP A 86 16.76 -0.51 9.22
CA ASP A 86 16.69 -1.07 10.58
C ASP A 86 15.54 -0.48 11.44
N GLU A 87 14.93 0.62 11.00
CA GLU A 87 13.90 1.37 11.74
C GLU A 87 12.56 1.44 11.00
N CYS A 88 12.45 0.77 9.85
CA CYS A 88 11.32 0.95 8.94
C CYS A 88 10.09 0.08 9.23
N GLU A 89 10.13 -0.78 10.25
CA GLU A 89 9.10 -1.81 10.50
C GLU A 89 7.66 -1.26 10.51
N LEU A 90 7.49 -0.05 11.05
CA LEU A 90 6.21 0.64 11.20
C LEU A 90 5.98 1.77 10.19
N LEU A 91 6.89 1.98 9.23
CA LEU A 91 6.88 3.15 8.35
C LEU A 91 5.59 3.26 7.51
N GLY A 92 5.07 2.12 7.03
CA GLY A 92 3.81 2.07 6.28
C GLY A 92 2.59 2.42 7.14
N LEU A 93 2.56 1.98 8.40
CA LEU A 93 1.50 2.31 9.35
C LEU A 93 1.56 3.79 9.74
N GLN A 94 2.75 4.31 10.05
CA GLN A 94 2.95 5.72 10.39
C GLN A 94 2.49 6.64 9.24
N LEU A 95 2.84 6.29 8.00
CA LEU A 95 2.38 7.03 6.83
C LEU A 95 0.85 7.06 6.72
N ALA A 96 0.18 5.94 7.02
CA ALA A 96 -1.28 5.87 7.00
C ALA A 96 -1.90 6.72 8.11
N GLU A 97 -1.40 6.61 9.34
CA GLU A 97 -1.87 7.40 10.50
C GLU A 97 -1.73 8.90 10.25
N ASP A 98 -0.60 9.33 9.71
CA ASP A 98 -0.34 10.71 9.30
C ASP A 98 -1.37 11.20 8.27
N MET A 99 -1.62 10.41 7.22
CA MET A 99 -2.58 10.79 6.17
C MET A 99 -4.01 10.79 6.71
N ILE A 100 -4.37 9.85 7.59
CA ILE A 100 -5.68 9.82 8.25
C ILE A 100 -5.89 11.07 9.10
N ALA A 101 -4.88 11.47 9.87
CA ALA A 101 -4.92 12.70 10.67
C ALA A 101 -5.11 13.96 9.80
N ASP A 102 -4.61 13.93 8.56
CA ASP A 102 -4.78 15.00 7.57
C ASP A 102 -6.10 14.93 6.78
N GLY A 103 -6.98 13.97 7.08
CA GLY A 103 -8.31 13.85 6.45
C GLY A 103 -8.38 12.91 5.24
N ALA A 104 -7.47 11.94 5.13
CA ALA A 104 -7.49 10.94 4.05
C ALA A 104 -8.84 10.21 3.92
N ILE A 105 -9.48 9.89 5.05
CA ILE A 105 -10.75 9.15 5.07
C ILE A 105 -11.86 9.95 4.37
N ASP A 106 -11.98 11.24 4.66
CA ASP A 106 -12.99 12.11 4.05
C ASP A 106 -12.81 12.23 2.53
N ILE A 107 -11.56 12.21 2.04
CA ILE A 107 -11.26 12.23 0.61
C ILE A 107 -11.71 10.91 -0.04
N LEU A 108 -11.42 9.78 0.62
CA LEU A 108 -11.77 8.46 0.11
C LEU A 108 -13.27 8.22 0.04
N GLU A 109 -14.01 8.60 1.08
CA GLU A 109 -15.49 8.48 1.09
C GLU A 109 -16.11 9.27 -0.07
N LYS A 110 -15.64 10.50 -0.31
CA LYS A 110 -16.11 11.32 -1.45
C LYS A 110 -15.66 10.75 -2.79
N ALA A 111 -14.45 10.21 -2.87
CA ALA A 111 -13.91 9.62 -4.08
C ALA A 111 -14.74 8.41 -4.52
N GLU A 112 -15.17 7.56 -3.57
CA GLU A 112 -16.08 6.45 -3.85
C GLU A 112 -17.43 6.95 -4.38
N GLU A 113 -18.04 7.96 -3.75
CA GLU A 113 -19.29 8.54 -4.26
C GLU A 113 -19.19 9.04 -5.71
N ILE A 114 -18.08 9.69 -6.06
CA ILE A 114 -17.83 10.21 -7.41
C ILE A 114 -17.66 9.05 -8.40
N ALA A 115 -16.89 8.02 -8.02
CA ALA A 115 -16.65 6.86 -8.86
C ALA A 115 -17.93 6.09 -9.25
N PHE A 116 -18.97 6.14 -8.42
CA PHE A 116 -20.25 5.44 -8.67
C PHE A 116 -21.36 6.32 -9.28
N LYS A 117 -21.18 7.65 -9.38
CA LYS A 117 -22.21 8.57 -9.89
C LYS A 117 -22.17 8.77 -11.40
N ASP A 118 -21.01 8.64 -12.03
CA ASP A 118 -20.87 8.70 -13.48
C ASP A 118 -20.98 7.29 -14.08
N GLU A 119 -21.77 7.15 -15.15
CA GLU A 119 -21.91 5.91 -15.93
C GLU A 119 -20.53 5.26 -16.14
N MET A 120 -20.46 3.92 -16.01
CA MET A 120 -19.22 3.14 -16.17
C MET A 120 -18.35 3.78 -17.24
N PRO A 121 -17.15 4.32 -16.91
CA PRO A 121 -16.34 5.01 -17.90
C PRO A 121 -16.18 4.05 -19.08
N GLU A 122 -16.64 4.47 -20.26
CA GLU A 122 -16.55 3.65 -21.47
C GLU A 122 -15.11 3.18 -21.57
N ARG A 123 -14.91 1.86 -21.43
CA ARG A 123 -13.61 1.24 -21.65
C ARG A 123 -13.26 1.50 -23.12
N LEU A 124 -12.37 2.46 -23.36
CA LEU A 124 -11.73 2.68 -24.67
C LEU A 124 -11.05 1.40 -25.15
#